data_AF-R6LX51-F1
#
_entry.id   AF-R6LX51-F1
#
_cell.length_a   1.000
_cell.length_b   1.000
_cell.length_c   1.000
_cell.angle_alpha   90.00
_cell.angle_beta   90.00
_cell.angle_gamma   90.00
#
_symmetry.space_group_name_H-M   'P 1'
#
loop_
_entity.id
_entity.type
_entity.pdbx_description
1 polymer ?
#
loop_
_entity_poly.entity_id
_entity_poly.type
_entity_poly.pdbx_seq_one_letter_code
_entity_poly.pdbx_strand_id
1 'polypeptide(L)'
;MKVQGLTGNKVRATWRTAAQRLEDARRDKHLIEVCVPGSFTAQPLDRVELTLPAMGVEGVFTVQTAESVCGDAGVSCTLTLRE
;
A
#
# COMPACT_ATOMS: atom_id res chain seq x y z
N MET A 1 17.70 -2.67 -1.28
CA MET A 1 19.05 -2.83 -1.86
C MET A 1 18.92 -3.39 -3.28
N LYS A 2 18.99 -2.54 -4.31
CA LYS A 2 19.00 -2.97 -5.73
C LYS A 2 20.39 -3.48 -6.06
N VAL A 3 20.61 -4.80 -6.03
CA VAL A 3 21.90 -5.38 -6.41
C VAL A 3 21.93 -5.48 -7.94
N GLN A 4 22.47 -4.44 -8.60
CA GLN A 4 22.76 -4.49 -10.02
C GLN A 4 24.07 -5.28 -10.21
N GLY A 5 23.94 -6.56 -10.55
CA GLY A 5 25.09 -7.36 -10.98
C GLY A 5 25.56 -6.90 -12.35
N LEU A 6 26.68 -6.18 -12.40
CA LEU A 6 27.38 -5.83 -13.63
C LEU A 6 28.38 -6.96 -13.97
N THR A 7 28.38 -7.41 -15.23
CA THR A 7 29.49 -8.19 -15.80
C THR A 7 29.78 -7.61 -17.18
N GLY A 8 30.80 -6.75 -17.26
CA GLY A 8 31.20 -6.05 -18.48
C GLY A 8 30.27 -4.89 -18.89
N ASN A 9 30.35 -4.51 -20.17
CA ASN A 9 29.72 -3.31 -20.75
C ASN A 9 28.30 -3.55 -21.33
N LYS A 10 27.57 -4.58 -20.86
CA LYS A 10 26.21 -4.90 -21.31
C LYS A 10 25.25 -4.90 -20.13
N VAL A 11 24.18 -4.10 -20.23
CA VAL A 11 23.08 -4.08 -19.25
C VAL A 11 22.38 -5.43 -19.30
N ARG A 12 22.49 -6.22 -18.24
CA ARG A 12 21.73 -7.48 -18.11
C ARG A 12 20.27 -7.10 -17.88
N ALA A 13 19.41 -7.35 -18.86
CA ALA A 13 17.96 -7.29 -18.68
C ALA A 13 17.61 -8.11 -17.44
N THR A 14 17.25 -7.44 -16.36
CA THR A 14 16.92 -8.06 -15.08
C THR A 14 15.48 -8.54 -15.22
N TRP A 15 15.30 -9.68 -15.89
CA TRP A 15 14.00 -10.32 -16.00
C TRP A 15 13.59 -10.72 -14.58
N ARG A 16 12.58 -10.04 -14.02
CA ARG A 16 11.90 -10.53 -12.82
C ARG A 16 11.35 -11.92 -13.15
N THR A 17 11.60 -12.89 -12.27
CA THR A 17 11.08 -14.25 -12.47
C THR A 17 9.55 -14.23 -12.43
N ALA A 18 8.89 -15.17 -13.11
CA ALA A 18 7.43 -15.28 -13.07
C ALA A 18 6.89 -15.33 -11.63
N ALA A 19 7.64 -15.97 -10.72
CA ALA A 19 7.35 -16.01 -9.29
C ALA A 19 7.32 -14.61 -8.64
N GLN A 20 8.29 -13.74 -8.95
CA GLN A 20 8.31 -12.36 -8.44
C GLN A 20 7.11 -11.56 -8.97
N ARG A 21 6.70 -11.78 -10.23
CA ARG A 21 5.52 -11.12 -10.79
C ARG A 21 4.21 -11.60 -10.14
N LEU A 22 4.11 -12.88 -9.81
CA LEU A 22 2.98 -13.41 -9.06
C LEU A 22 2.93 -12.88 -7.63
N GLU A 23 4.09 -12.75 -6.96
CA GLU A 23 4.14 -12.18 -5.61
C GLU A 23 3.76 -10.70 -5.62
N ASP A 24 4.28 -9.91 -6.56
CA ASP A 24 3.87 -8.51 -6.78
C ASP A 24 2.33 -8.44 -7.01
N ALA A 25 1.80 -9.24 -7.94
CA ALA A 25 0.35 -9.25 -8.22
C ALA A 25 -0.51 -9.70 -7.02
N ARG A 26 0.01 -10.59 -6.16
CA ARG A 26 -0.67 -11.00 -4.92
C ARG A 26 -0.64 -9.90 -3.88
N ARG A 27 0.44 -9.12 -3.80
CA ARG A 27 0.57 -7.96 -2.91
C ARG A 27 -0.33 -6.79 -3.33
N ASP A 28 -0.51 -6.58 -4.64
CA ASP A 28 -1.39 -5.53 -5.18
C ASP A 28 -2.89 -5.85 -4.99
N LYS A 29 -3.27 -7.13 -4.95
CA LYS A 29 -4.67 -7.56 -4.90
C LYS A 29 -5.43 -7.20 -3.61
N HIS A 30 -4.75 -6.90 -2.51
CA HIS A 30 -5.36 -6.72 -1.18
C HIS A 30 -5.08 -5.33 -0.63
N LEU A 31 -5.24 -4.31 -1.48
CA LEU A 31 -5.03 -2.91 -1.14
C LEU A 31 -6.40 -2.24 -0.96
N ILE A 32 -6.71 -1.80 0.25
CA ILE A 32 -7.96 -1.10 0.57
C ILE A 32 -7.63 0.37 0.73
N GLU A 33 -8.26 1.23 -0.05
CA GLU A 33 -8.13 2.69 0.08
C GLU A 33 -9.33 3.23 0.86
N VAL A 34 -9.07 3.92 1.97
CA VAL A 34 -10.10 4.50 2.84
C VAL A 34 -9.85 5.99 3.00
N CYS A 35 -10.81 6.81 2.57
CA CYS A 35 -10.79 8.25 2.81
C CYS A 35 -11.62 8.56 4.05
N VAL A 36 -10.97 9.08 5.10
CA VAL A 36 -11.63 9.55 6.32
C VAL A 36 -11.59 11.08 6.42
N PRO A 37 -12.66 11.73 6.90
CA PRO A 37 -12.61 13.15 7.20
C PRO A 37 -11.75 13.39 8.45
N GLY A 38 -11.01 14.49 8.46
CA GLY A 38 -10.10 14.90 9.53
C GLY A 38 -8.66 14.44 9.31
N SER A 39 -7.85 14.64 10.35
CA SER A 39 -6.46 14.17 10.38
C SER A 39 -6.41 12.84 11.11
N PHE A 40 -5.99 11.80 10.41
CA PHE A 40 -5.78 10.48 10.99
C PHE A 40 -4.28 10.28 11.19
N THR A 41 -3.85 10.16 12.45
CA THR A 41 -2.43 10.16 12.82
C THR A 41 -1.75 8.79 12.68
N ALA A 42 -2.29 7.90 11.84
CA ALA A 42 -1.67 6.60 11.65
C ALA A 42 -0.41 6.73 10.80
N GLN A 43 0.58 5.92 11.14
CA GLN A 43 1.86 5.84 10.48
C GLN A 43 1.92 4.54 9.65
N PRO A 44 2.80 4.49 8.63
CA PRO A 44 3.09 3.25 7.96
C PRO A 44 3.49 2.16 8.98
N LEU A 45 2.97 0.95 8.79
CA LEU A 45 3.09 -0.23 9.67
C LEU A 45 2.17 -0.25 10.89
N ASP A 46 1.38 0.80 11.15
CA ASP A 46 0.36 0.75 12.20
C ASP A 46 -0.74 -0.25 11.85
N ARG A 47 -1.33 -0.83 12.89
CA ARG A 47 -2.49 -1.72 12.78
C ARG A 47 -3.77 -0.93 13.03
N VAL A 48 -4.71 -1.02 12.10
CA VAL A 48 -6.03 -0.41 12.20
C VAL A 48 -7.10 -1.47 12.07
N GLU A 49 -8.15 -1.32 12.86
CA GLU A 49 -9.36 -2.14 12.73
C GLU A 49 -10.31 -1.44 11.77
N LEU A 50 -10.72 -2.15 10.72
CA LEU A 50 -11.67 -1.65 9.74
C LEU A 50 -12.93 -2.51 9.78
N THR A 51 -14.06 -1.87 10.10
CA THR A 51 -15.37 -2.51 10.16
C THR A 51 -16.33 -1.79 9.22
N LEU A 52 -16.50 -2.35 8.02
CA LEU A 52 -17.40 -1.88 6.97
C LEU A 52 -18.39 -3.02 6.63
N PRO A 53 -19.40 -3.26 7.49
CA PRO A 53 -20.28 -4.42 7.37
C PRO A 53 -21.10 -4.40 6.07
N ALA A 54 -21.44 -3.23 5.56
CA ALA A 54 -22.14 -3.07 4.29
C ALA A 54 -21.32 -3.56 3.07
N MET A 55 -19.99 -3.59 3.20
CA MET A 55 -19.06 -4.08 2.17
C MET A 55 -18.55 -5.49 2.47
N GLY A 56 -18.95 -6.09 3.59
CA GLY A 56 -18.42 -7.37 4.06
C GLY A 56 -16.94 -7.33 4.44
N VAL A 57 -16.40 -6.14 4.74
CA VAL A 57 -15.00 -5.95 5.14
C VAL A 57 -14.95 -5.77 6.64
N GLU A 58 -14.38 -6.74 7.34
CA GLU A 58 -14.14 -6.69 8.78
C GLU A 58 -12.80 -7.35 9.08
N GLY A 59 -11.90 -6.63 9.75
CA GLY A 59 -10.60 -7.17 10.10
C GLY A 59 -9.58 -6.13 10.54
N VAL A 60 -8.39 -6.62 10.87
CA VAL A 60 -7.23 -5.80 11.20
C VAL A 60 -6.34 -5.69 9.99
N PHE A 61 -6.06 -4.46 9.57
CA PHE A 61 -5.23 -4.16 8.42
C PHE A 61 -4.01 -3.34 8.84
N THR A 62 -2.93 -3.47 8.09
CA THR A 62 -1.70 -2.71 8.26
C THR A 62 -1.71 -1.50 7.33
N VAL A 63 -1.47 -0.31 7.88
CA VAL A 63 -1.34 0.93 7.11
C VAL A 63 -0.06 0.88 6.27
N GLN A 64 -0.19 1.03 4.96
CA GLN A 64 0.92 1.18 4.03
C GLN A 64 1.31 2.65 3.89
N THR A 65 0.32 3.51 3.66
CA THR A 65 0.49 4.96 3.56
C THR A 65 -0.70 5.66 4.22
N ALA A 66 -0.42 6.84 4.77
CA ALA A 66 -1.41 7.76 5.28
C ALA A 66 -1.08 9.14 4.70
N GLU A 67 -1.94 9.63 3.81
CA GLU A 67 -1.78 10.92 3.16
C GLU A 67 -2.90 11.83 3.62
N SER A 68 -2.54 13.00 4.16
CA SER A 68 -3.51 14.00 4.57
C SER A 68 -3.53 15.15 3.56
N VAL A 69 -4.71 15.50 3.09
CA VAL A 69 -4.94 16.61 2.17
C VAL A 69 -5.82 17.64 2.86
N CYS A 70 -5.41 18.91 2.80
CA CYS A 70 -6.25 20.03 3.21
C CYS A 70 -6.83 20.65 1.95
N GLY A 71 -8.15 20.52 1.76
CA GLY A 71 -8.88 21.11 0.64
C GLY A 71 -9.95 22.10 1.12
N ASP A 72 -10.71 22.66 0.18
CA ASP A 72 -11.79 23.61 0.49
C ASP A 72 -12.91 23.00 1.37
N ALA A 73 -13.05 21.67 1.34
CA ALA A 73 -14.00 20.92 2.17
C ALA A 73 -13.46 20.55 3.57
N GLY A 74 -12.26 21.03 3.93
CA GLY A 74 -11.58 20.71 5.18
C GLY A 74 -10.44 19.70 5.01
N VAL A 75 -10.02 19.10 6.12
CA VAL A 75 -8.95 18.09 6.15
C VAL A 75 -9.55 16.73 5.85
N SER A 76 -8.95 15.97 4.94
CA SER A 76 -9.21 14.56 4.73
C SER A 76 -7.91 13.76 4.79
N CYS A 77 -8.00 12.50 5.19
CA CYS A 77 -6.88 11.57 5.17
C CYS A 77 -7.24 10.33 4.37
N THR A 78 -6.42 10.02 3.39
CA THR A 78 -6.48 8.80 2.59
C THR A 78 -5.51 7.79 3.17
N LEU A 79 -6.05 6.63 3.55
CA LEU A 79 -5.30 5.51 4.10
C LEU A 79 -5.25 4.39 3.09
N THR A 80 -4.03 3.93 2.81
CA THR A 80 -3.82 2.70 2.04
C THR A 80 -3.58 1.57 3.02
N LEU A 81 -4.48 0.60 3.08
CA LEU A 81 -4.45 -0.52 4.01
C LEU A 81 -4.14 -1.83 3.28
N ARG A 82 -3.49 -2.75 3.99
CA ARG A 82 -3.19 -4.11 3.51
C ARG A 82 -3.44 -5.13 4.60
N GLU A 83 -3.99 -6.28 4.23
CA GLU A 83 -4.13 -7.45 5.12
C GLU A 83 -2.77 -8.06 5.50
#